data_AF-A0AAV4FIK6-F1
#
_entry.id   AF-A0AAV4FIK6-F1
#
_cell.length_a   1.000
_cell.length_b   1.000
_cell.length_c   1.000
_cell.angle_alpha   90.00
_cell.angle_beta   90.00
_cell.angle_gamma   90.00
#
_symmetry.space_group_name_H-M   'P 1'
#
loop_
_entity.id
_entity.type
_entity.pdbx_description
1 polymer ?
#
loop_
_entity_poly.entity_id
_entity_poly.type
_entity_poly.pdbx_seq_one_letter_code
_entity_poly.pdbx_strand_id
1 'polypeptide(L)'
;MVDPDLVEIFNYMAGMVPFIQKLVADALKEMENFMIVNSVPSKNRQKLMRNLRIVELLVSLLSIPCRGSPDQKHLTEIFLEAYDVLYTYLMGDSRKNELYIAKYIDFFLTQFEYKEVRERISSNIDFFLTQFEYKEGGIGLNAAHMVMELIRDNRKIVDRISHNNINTFVDFLHREKNYRYLELLSVLCVCDGVSIADNQKYITEVWLMRGNKNCVYLTDLGEKIGKKEGVVYVSVNNGKTWRELRDFAQNTGETSDEYLFLERQLELFGMLCHGQNQFAINVITTELDYLTWKESYTCLSDVNLPDRLRAKYCDLIITMFVDIGDNVSVVDRVKLSYIYDTIDSAEDQLDKSSSPTYKYFPQLSAWISEFLGTNGDMTASQIGNNMLVEQVNTPLKSKLK
;
A
#
# COMPACT_ATOMS: atom_id res chain seq x y z
N MET A 1 6.83 50.13 -32.85
CA MET A 1 5.63 50.42 -32.03
C MET A 1 4.55 49.46 -32.49
N VAL A 2 3.93 48.71 -31.58
CA VAL A 2 2.82 47.82 -31.93
C VAL A 2 1.57 48.67 -32.13
N ASP A 3 0.75 48.35 -33.12
CA ASP A 3 -0.51 49.02 -33.43
C ASP A 3 -1.46 48.98 -32.22
N PRO A 4 -1.99 50.12 -31.73
CA PRO A 4 -2.93 50.16 -30.61
C PRO A 4 -4.14 49.24 -30.76
N ASP A 5 -4.67 49.08 -31.98
CA ASP A 5 -5.84 48.23 -32.23
C ASP A 5 -5.52 46.75 -32.01
N LEU A 6 -4.29 46.32 -32.34
CA LEU A 6 -3.84 44.95 -32.09
C LEU A 6 -3.66 44.68 -30.59
N VAL A 7 -3.30 45.69 -29.80
CA VAL A 7 -3.18 45.57 -28.34
C VAL A 7 -4.57 45.42 -27.70
N GLU A 8 -5.59 46.14 -28.19
CA GLU A 8 -6.95 46.02 -27.69
C GLU A 8 -7.57 44.65 -28.00
N ILE A 9 -7.41 44.15 -29.24
CA ILE A 9 -7.87 42.82 -29.64
C ILE A 9 -7.18 41.73 -28.80
N PHE A 10 -5.86 41.86 -28.58
CA PHE A 10 -5.12 40.93 -27.73
C PHE A 10 -5.64 40.92 -26.29
N ASN A 11 -5.80 42.10 -25.67
CA ASN A 11 -6.27 42.21 -24.29
C ASN A 11 -7.69 41.66 -24.11
N TYR A 12 -8.57 41.90 -25.08
CA TYR A 12 -9.92 41.33 -25.08
C TYR A 12 -9.89 39.80 -25.05
N MET A 13 -9.14 39.18 -25.96
CA MET A 13 -9.05 37.72 -26.02
C MET A 13 -8.28 37.13 -24.83
N ALA A 14 -7.21 37.80 -24.37
CA ALA A 14 -6.45 37.38 -23.19
C ALA A 14 -7.33 37.40 -21.92
N GLY A 15 -8.23 38.38 -21.79
CA GLY A 15 -9.20 38.44 -20.70
C GLY A 15 -10.24 37.31 -20.70
N MET A 16 -10.55 36.73 -21.87
CA MET A 16 -11.50 35.62 -21.99
C MET A 16 -10.91 34.27 -21.56
N VAL A 17 -9.58 34.10 -21.61
CA VAL A 17 -8.90 32.84 -21.29
C VAL A 17 -9.16 32.39 -19.84
N PRO A 18 -8.94 33.22 -18.80
CA PRO A 18 -9.25 32.85 -17.42
C PRO A 18 -10.74 32.58 -17.17
N PHE A 19 -11.63 33.27 -17.90
CA PHE A 19 -13.07 33.06 -17.79
C PHE A 19 -13.47 31.67 -18.28
N ILE A 20 -12.95 31.24 -19.43
CA ILE A 20 -13.17 29.89 -19.97
C ILE A 20 -12.59 28.84 -19.02
N GLN A 21 -11.37 29.05 -18.52
CA GLN A 21 -10.72 28.13 -17.58
C GLN A 21 -11.55 27.95 -16.30
N LYS A 22 -12.03 29.05 -15.72
CA LYS A 22 -12.90 29.02 -14.54
C LYS A 22 -14.24 28.32 -14.82
N LEU A 23 -14.85 28.61 -15.97
CA LEU A 23 -16.10 27.97 -16.37
C LEU A 23 -15.96 26.44 -16.45
N VAL A 24 -14.85 25.95 -17.00
CA VAL A 24 -14.56 24.51 -17.05
C VAL A 24 -14.40 23.92 -15.66
N ALA A 25 -13.63 24.58 -14.78
CA ALA A 25 -13.43 24.12 -13.40
C ALA A 25 -14.75 24.08 -12.60
N ASP A 26 -15.58 25.12 -12.72
CA ASP A 26 -16.88 25.18 -12.05
C ASP A 26 -17.83 24.09 -12.57
N ALA A 27 -17.81 23.80 -13.88
CA ALA A 27 -18.59 22.70 -14.46
C ALA A 27 -18.14 21.31 -13.96
N LEU A 28 -16.83 21.10 -13.75
CA LEU A 28 -16.30 19.86 -13.16
C LEU A 28 -16.80 19.67 -11.72
N LYS A 29 -16.75 20.72 -10.90
CA LYS A 29 -17.31 20.69 -9.54
C LYS A 29 -18.80 20.40 -9.53
N GLU A 30 -19.55 20.97 -10.47
CA GLU A 30 -20.98 20.68 -10.58
C GLU A 30 -21.23 19.20 -10.94
N MET A 31 -20.40 18.62 -11.82
CA MET A 31 -20.46 17.20 -12.15
C MET A 31 -20.12 16.28 -10.97
N GLU A 32 -19.12 16.65 -10.16
CA GLU A 32 -18.78 15.96 -8.91
C GLU A 32 -19.97 15.98 -7.96
N ASN A 33 -20.47 17.17 -7.63
CA ASN A 33 -21.61 17.37 -6.73
C ASN A 33 -22.88 16.70 -7.24
N PHE A 34 -23.07 16.66 -8.56
CA PHE A 34 -24.19 15.95 -9.16
C PHE A 34 -24.19 14.47 -8.75
N MET A 35 -23.06 13.79 -8.63
CA MET A 35 -23.04 12.38 -8.25
C MET A 35 -23.37 12.13 -6.78
N ILE A 36 -23.30 13.16 -5.93
CA ILE A 36 -23.54 13.06 -4.49
C ILE A 36 -24.97 13.50 -4.17
N VAL A 37 -25.70 12.69 -3.40
CA VAL A 37 -27.06 13.02 -2.92
C VAL A 37 -27.10 12.73 -1.43
N ASN A 38 -27.45 13.74 -0.64
CA ASN A 38 -27.46 13.64 0.83
C ASN A 38 -26.13 13.11 1.40
N SER A 39 -25.00 13.63 0.89
CA SER A 39 -23.64 13.22 1.27
C SER A 39 -23.29 11.75 0.99
N VAL A 40 -24.04 11.07 0.11
CA VAL A 40 -23.79 9.68 -0.30
C VAL A 40 -23.69 9.58 -1.83
N PRO A 41 -22.76 8.79 -2.38
CA PRO A 41 -22.65 8.58 -3.83
C PRO A 41 -23.91 7.90 -4.40
N SER A 42 -24.45 8.46 -5.49
CA SER A 42 -25.64 7.95 -6.17
C SER A 42 -25.28 7.05 -7.36
N LYS A 43 -25.49 5.74 -7.19
CA LYS A 43 -25.25 4.72 -8.23
C LYS A 43 -25.95 5.04 -9.57
N ASN A 44 -27.16 5.61 -9.53
CA ASN A 44 -27.91 5.97 -10.73
C ASN A 44 -27.28 7.16 -11.47
N ARG A 45 -26.79 8.16 -10.73
CA ARG A 45 -26.14 9.33 -11.32
C ARG A 45 -24.75 8.99 -11.86
N GLN A 46 -23.97 8.19 -11.14
CA GLN A 46 -22.71 7.64 -11.66
C GLN A 46 -22.93 6.79 -12.92
N LYS A 47 -23.98 5.95 -12.94
CA LYS A 47 -24.37 5.19 -14.15
C LYS A 47 -24.68 6.11 -15.33
N LEU A 48 -25.31 7.27 -15.08
CA LEU A 48 -25.56 8.27 -16.11
C LEU A 48 -24.27 8.86 -16.65
N MET A 49 -23.29 9.18 -15.79
CA MET A 49 -21.96 9.65 -16.23
C MET A 49 -21.29 8.68 -17.20
N ARG A 50 -21.37 7.37 -16.93
CA ARG A 50 -20.90 6.34 -17.87
C ARG A 50 -21.68 6.34 -19.18
N ASN A 51 -23.01 6.34 -19.09
CA ASN A 51 -23.87 6.25 -20.27
C ASN A 51 -23.75 7.47 -21.20
N LEU A 52 -23.49 8.65 -20.63
CA LEU A 52 -23.23 9.89 -21.35
C LEU A 52 -21.76 10.04 -21.78
N ARG A 53 -20.93 9.02 -21.52
CA ARG A 53 -19.52 8.97 -21.91
C ARG A 53 -18.67 10.11 -21.31
N ILE A 54 -19.02 10.55 -20.11
CA ILE A 54 -18.31 11.65 -19.44
C ILE A 54 -16.88 11.25 -19.10
N VAL A 55 -16.65 10.00 -18.71
CA VAL A 55 -15.29 9.51 -18.41
C VAL A 55 -14.36 9.65 -19.62
N GLU A 56 -14.83 9.41 -20.84
CA GLU A 56 -14.03 9.62 -22.05
C GLU A 56 -13.70 11.08 -22.32
N LEU A 57 -14.63 11.99 -22.01
CA LEU A 57 -14.40 13.42 -22.12
C LEU A 57 -13.36 13.88 -21.09
N LEU A 58 -13.44 13.36 -19.86
CA LEU A 58 -12.45 13.64 -18.81
C LEU A 58 -11.06 13.10 -19.17
N VAL A 59 -10.97 11.88 -19.70
CA VAL A 59 -9.69 11.33 -20.20
C VAL A 59 -9.14 12.19 -21.34
N SER A 60 -10.00 12.64 -22.25
CA SER A 60 -9.59 13.52 -23.36
C SER A 60 -9.10 14.89 -22.86
N LEU A 61 -9.75 15.44 -21.84
CA LEU A 61 -9.34 16.66 -21.14
C LEU A 61 -7.96 16.48 -20.48
N LEU A 62 -7.78 15.39 -19.74
CA LEU A 62 -6.52 15.05 -19.07
C LEU A 62 -5.39 14.71 -20.05
N SER A 63 -5.72 14.37 -21.30
CA SER A 63 -4.74 14.10 -22.36
C SER A 63 -4.12 15.38 -22.97
N ILE A 64 -4.64 16.56 -22.63
CA ILE A 64 -4.12 17.82 -23.13
C ILE A 64 -2.68 18.04 -22.60
N PRO A 65 -1.69 18.34 -23.47
CA PRO A 65 -0.33 18.61 -23.01
C PRO A 65 -0.26 19.82 -22.07
N CYS A 66 -0.10 19.56 -20.77
CA CYS A 66 -0.01 20.62 -19.76
C CYS A 66 1.43 21.15 -19.58
N ARG A 67 2.42 20.25 -19.63
CA ARG A 67 3.81 20.52 -19.24
C ARG A 67 4.50 21.50 -20.19
N GLY A 68 5.10 22.56 -19.63
CA GLY A 68 5.86 23.57 -20.39
C GLY A 68 4.99 24.58 -21.13
N SER A 69 3.67 24.56 -20.91
CA SER A 69 2.76 25.55 -21.45
C SER A 69 2.74 26.83 -20.59
N PRO A 70 2.45 28.01 -21.16
CA PRO A 70 2.26 29.24 -20.39
C PRO A 70 1.11 29.14 -19.37
N ASP A 71 0.10 28.32 -19.69
CA ASP A 71 -1.14 28.13 -18.91
C ASP A 71 -1.09 26.94 -17.94
N GLN A 72 0.09 26.35 -17.77
CA GLN A 72 0.33 25.13 -17.02
C GLN A 72 -0.33 25.14 -15.62
N LYS A 73 -0.25 26.25 -14.86
CA LYS A 73 -0.89 26.36 -13.54
C LYS A 73 -2.42 26.19 -13.60
N HIS A 74 -3.08 26.85 -14.55
CA HIS A 74 -4.55 26.80 -14.68
C HIS A 74 -5.01 25.43 -15.22
N LEU A 75 -4.25 24.84 -16.14
CA LEU A 75 -4.52 23.48 -16.63
C LEU A 75 -4.37 22.45 -15.51
N THR A 76 -3.37 22.60 -14.64
CA THR A 76 -3.20 21.74 -13.46
C THR A 76 -4.40 21.84 -12.52
N GLU A 77 -4.96 23.03 -12.30
CA GLU A 77 -6.20 23.16 -11.51
C GLU A 77 -7.37 22.42 -12.15
N ILE A 78 -7.61 22.61 -13.45
CA ILE A 78 -8.67 21.90 -14.18
C ILE A 78 -8.49 20.38 -14.11
N PHE A 79 -7.25 19.90 -14.20
CA PHE A 79 -6.95 18.47 -14.13
C PHE A 79 -7.24 17.90 -12.75
N LEU A 80 -6.90 18.62 -11.68
CA LEU A 80 -7.24 18.20 -10.32
C LEU A 80 -8.75 18.04 -10.15
N GLU A 81 -9.55 19.01 -10.60
CA GLU A 81 -11.01 18.93 -10.54
C GLU A 81 -11.54 17.75 -11.40
N ALA A 82 -10.89 17.45 -12.53
CA ALA A 82 -11.24 16.28 -13.34
C ALA A 82 -10.94 14.95 -12.64
N TYR A 83 -9.82 14.85 -11.89
CA TYR A 83 -9.54 13.69 -11.05
C TYR A 83 -10.56 13.55 -9.92
N ASP A 84 -11.00 14.64 -9.28
CA ASP A 84 -12.02 14.63 -8.23
C ASP A 84 -13.36 14.08 -8.75
N VAL A 85 -13.75 14.44 -9.97
CA VAL A 85 -14.90 13.83 -10.66
C VAL A 85 -14.69 12.33 -10.89
N LEU A 86 -13.51 11.90 -11.35
CA LEU A 86 -13.22 10.49 -11.59
C LEU A 86 -13.21 9.66 -10.29
N TYR A 87 -12.71 10.23 -9.19
CA TYR A 87 -12.77 9.58 -7.87
C TYR A 87 -14.20 9.44 -7.39
N THR A 88 -15.00 10.50 -7.46
CA THR A 88 -16.42 10.46 -7.07
C THR A 88 -17.22 9.47 -7.92
N TYR A 89 -16.85 9.30 -9.20
CA TYR A 89 -17.42 8.29 -10.08
C TYR A 89 -17.11 6.84 -9.65
N LEU A 90 -15.98 6.62 -8.98
CA LEU A 90 -15.52 5.33 -8.48
C LEU A 90 -16.05 4.97 -7.09
N MET A 91 -16.51 5.95 -6.30
CA MET A 91 -17.07 5.69 -4.98
C MET A 91 -18.24 4.70 -5.01
N GLY A 92 -18.33 3.82 -4.01
CA GLY A 92 -19.47 2.90 -3.81
C GLY A 92 -19.36 1.56 -4.54
N ASP A 93 -18.14 1.11 -4.82
CA ASP A 93 -17.75 -0.26 -5.26
C ASP A 93 -18.55 -0.77 -6.47
N SER A 94 -18.71 0.10 -7.46
CA SER A 94 -19.40 -0.24 -8.70
C SER A 94 -18.43 -0.93 -9.66
N ARG A 95 -18.42 -2.28 -9.64
CA ARG A 95 -17.60 -3.10 -10.55
C ARG A 95 -17.76 -2.73 -12.03
N LYS A 96 -18.96 -2.30 -12.45
CA LYS A 96 -19.21 -1.86 -13.83
C LYS A 96 -18.58 -0.51 -14.14
N ASN A 97 -18.42 0.38 -13.15
CA ASN A 97 -17.75 1.67 -13.31
C ASN A 97 -16.23 1.47 -13.32
N GLU A 98 -15.71 0.67 -12.39
CA GLU A 98 -14.30 0.26 -12.33
C GLU A 98 -13.85 -0.34 -13.67
N LEU A 99 -14.55 -1.35 -14.17
CA LEU A 99 -14.20 -1.98 -15.47
C LEU A 99 -14.33 -1.04 -16.66
N TYR A 100 -15.15 0.02 -16.55
CA TYR A 100 -15.30 1.01 -17.61
C TYR A 100 -14.09 1.93 -17.69
N ILE A 101 -13.67 2.49 -16.54
CA ILE A 101 -12.52 3.38 -16.46
C ILE A 101 -11.20 2.62 -16.60
N ALA A 102 -11.15 1.34 -16.20
CA ALA A 102 -9.96 0.49 -16.32
C ALA A 102 -9.43 0.33 -17.76
N LYS A 103 -10.26 0.64 -18.76
CA LYS A 103 -9.83 0.69 -20.17
C LYS A 103 -8.80 1.79 -20.43
N TYR A 104 -8.72 2.78 -19.55
CA TYR A 104 -7.83 3.92 -19.63
C TYR A 104 -6.66 3.82 -18.64
N ILE A 105 -6.40 2.64 -18.04
CA ILE A 105 -5.27 2.47 -17.12
C ILE A 105 -3.96 2.85 -17.78
N ASP A 106 -3.68 2.40 -19.00
CA ASP A 106 -2.44 2.76 -19.70
C ASP A 106 -2.30 4.27 -19.88
N PHE A 107 -3.41 4.98 -20.09
CA PHE A 107 -3.43 6.44 -20.09
C PHE A 107 -3.04 7.00 -18.72
N PHE A 108 -3.66 6.56 -17.63
CA PHE A 108 -3.31 7.04 -16.28
C PHE A 108 -1.87 6.71 -15.89
N LEU A 109 -1.32 5.58 -16.36
CA LEU A 109 0.09 5.25 -16.19
C LEU A 109 1.02 6.28 -16.86
N THR A 110 0.66 6.78 -18.05
CA THR A 110 1.41 7.86 -18.68
C THR A 110 1.39 9.16 -17.88
N GLN A 111 0.38 9.34 -17.02
CA GLN A 111 0.23 10.55 -16.23
C GLN A 111 1.17 10.57 -15.00
N PHE A 112 1.79 9.45 -14.62
CA PHE A 112 2.68 9.38 -13.44
C PHE A 112 3.88 10.32 -13.57
N GLU A 113 4.30 10.67 -14.79
CA GLU A 113 5.44 11.57 -15.02
C GLU A 113 5.14 13.06 -14.74
N TYR A 114 3.87 13.45 -14.54
CA TYR A 114 3.50 14.84 -14.29
C TYR A 114 3.69 15.21 -12.80
N LYS A 115 4.80 15.89 -12.49
CA LYS A 115 5.22 16.21 -11.12
C LYS A 115 4.64 17.50 -10.51
N GLU A 116 3.65 18.14 -11.12
CA GLU A 116 3.23 19.47 -10.68
C GLU A 116 2.29 19.43 -9.48
N VAL A 117 2.74 20.01 -8.36
CA VAL A 117 2.06 20.02 -7.05
C VAL A 117 1.31 21.33 -6.83
N ARG A 118 0.15 21.27 -6.17
CA ARG A 118 -0.56 22.43 -5.62
C ARG A 118 -0.33 22.52 -4.10
N GLU A 119 0.09 23.68 -3.60
CA GLU A 119 -0.08 24.01 -2.17
C GLU A 119 -1.56 24.32 -1.90
N ARG A 120 -2.28 23.43 -1.19
CA ARG A 120 -3.60 23.74 -0.63
C ARG A 120 -3.42 24.18 0.83
N ILE A 121 -3.62 25.47 1.10
CA ILE A 121 -3.82 25.96 2.47
C ILE A 121 -5.20 25.46 2.92
N SER A 122 -5.23 24.31 3.60
CA SER A 122 -6.47 23.73 4.12
C SER A 122 -6.98 24.58 5.29
N SER A 123 -8.05 25.34 5.05
CA SER A 123 -8.81 26.01 6.10
C SER A 123 -10.15 25.30 6.24
N ASN A 124 -10.25 24.46 7.28
CA ASN A 124 -11.47 23.85 7.84
C ASN A 124 -12.44 23.17 6.85
N ILE A 125 -12.60 21.85 6.96
CA ILE A 125 -13.90 21.14 7.15
C ILE A 125 -13.70 19.61 7.06
N ASP A 126 -14.26 18.95 8.07
CA ASP A 126 -14.74 17.57 8.20
C ASP A 126 -13.86 16.39 8.63
N PHE A 127 -14.35 15.79 9.73
CA PHE A 127 -13.78 14.73 10.55
C PHE A 127 -14.06 13.32 9.98
N PHE A 128 -14.78 13.20 8.85
CA PHE A 128 -15.05 11.94 8.15
C PHE A 128 -14.15 11.68 6.93
N LEU A 129 -13.32 12.66 6.56
CA LEU A 129 -12.32 12.55 5.49
C LEU A 129 -10.90 12.34 6.03
N THR A 130 -10.74 12.11 7.34
CA THR A 130 -9.44 12.02 8.05
C THR A 130 -8.69 10.70 7.86
N GLN A 131 -9.21 9.75 7.08
CA GLN A 131 -8.42 8.65 6.50
C GLN A 131 -7.81 9.02 5.14
N PHE A 132 -8.16 10.19 4.61
CA PHE A 132 -7.78 10.71 3.29
C PHE A 132 -7.03 12.04 3.42
N GLU A 133 -5.87 12.05 4.10
CA GLU A 133 -4.94 13.20 4.02
C GLU A 133 -4.34 13.28 2.60
N TYR A 134 -5.11 13.77 1.63
CA TYR A 134 -4.61 14.32 0.37
C TYR A 134 -4.03 15.70 0.65
N LYS A 135 -2.84 15.72 1.23
CA LYS A 135 -1.98 16.89 1.27
C LYS A 135 -0.76 16.58 0.40
N GLU A 136 -0.54 17.45 -0.59
CA GLU A 136 0.68 17.52 -1.42
C GLU A 136 0.90 16.39 -2.44
N GLY A 137 -0.07 16.19 -3.35
CA GLY A 137 0.09 15.36 -4.54
C GLY A 137 0.06 16.18 -5.84
N GLY A 138 1.01 15.95 -6.75
CA GLY A 138 0.90 16.43 -8.13
C GLY A 138 0.02 15.53 -9.00
N ILE A 139 -0.28 15.96 -10.23
CA ILE A 139 -1.11 15.21 -11.20
C ILE A 139 -0.72 13.71 -11.25
N GLY A 140 0.57 13.40 -11.27
CA GLY A 140 1.07 12.02 -11.31
C GLY A 140 0.78 11.20 -10.05
N LEU A 141 0.73 11.82 -8.87
CA LEU A 141 0.38 11.13 -7.63
C LEU A 141 -1.12 10.83 -7.56
N ASN A 142 -1.96 11.73 -8.08
CA ASN A 142 -3.40 11.47 -8.23
C ASN A 142 -3.64 10.34 -9.24
N ALA A 143 -2.94 10.34 -10.36
CA ALA A 143 -2.99 9.24 -11.31
C ALA A 143 -2.58 7.90 -10.65
N ALA A 144 -1.49 7.88 -9.89
CA ALA A 144 -1.04 6.70 -9.16
C ALA A 144 -2.06 6.19 -8.16
N HIS A 145 -2.66 7.09 -7.40
CA HIS A 145 -3.70 6.76 -6.45
C HIS A 145 -4.97 6.23 -7.15
N MET A 146 -5.40 6.82 -8.27
CA MET A 146 -6.53 6.29 -9.03
C MET A 146 -6.26 4.88 -9.55
N VAL A 147 -5.07 4.63 -10.10
CA VAL A 147 -4.69 3.31 -10.60
C VAL A 147 -4.67 2.29 -9.45
N MET A 148 -4.17 2.66 -8.27
CA MET A 148 -4.19 1.81 -7.08
C MET A 148 -5.62 1.41 -6.69
N GLU A 149 -6.53 2.37 -6.59
CA GLU A 149 -7.93 2.11 -6.21
C GLU A 149 -8.68 1.28 -7.26
N LEU A 150 -8.32 1.41 -8.54
CA LEU A 150 -8.87 0.56 -9.59
C LEU A 150 -8.39 -0.89 -9.50
N ILE A 151 -7.16 -1.10 -9.07
CA ILE A 151 -6.55 -2.43 -8.98
C ILE A 151 -7.02 -3.15 -7.71
N ARG A 152 -7.21 -2.41 -6.61
CA ARG A 152 -7.63 -2.94 -5.30
C ARG A 152 -8.84 -3.85 -5.43
N ASP A 153 -8.69 -5.09 -4.98
CA ASP A 153 -9.73 -6.13 -4.94
C ASP A 153 -10.53 -6.28 -6.25
N ASN A 154 -9.88 -6.03 -7.39
CA ASN A 154 -10.44 -6.24 -8.72
C ASN A 154 -9.57 -7.15 -9.57
N ARG A 155 -9.76 -8.46 -9.41
CA ARG A 155 -8.99 -9.49 -10.13
C ARG A 155 -8.97 -9.28 -11.65
N LYS A 156 -10.09 -8.88 -12.23
CA LYS A 156 -10.20 -8.63 -13.69
C LYS A 156 -9.36 -7.46 -14.18
N ILE A 157 -9.09 -6.48 -13.32
CA ILE A 157 -8.20 -5.36 -13.61
C ILE A 157 -6.77 -5.78 -13.36
N VAL A 158 -6.49 -6.47 -12.24
CA VAL A 158 -5.15 -6.99 -11.92
C VAL A 158 -4.61 -7.87 -13.03
N ASP A 159 -5.44 -8.78 -13.57
CA ASP A 159 -5.05 -9.68 -14.67
C ASP A 159 -4.72 -8.92 -16.00
N ARG A 160 -5.08 -7.63 -16.11
CA ARG A 160 -4.69 -6.77 -17.25
C ARG A 160 -3.39 -6.02 -17.03
N ILE A 161 -2.91 -5.94 -15.78
CA ILE A 161 -1.65 -5.28 -15.47
C ILE A 161 -0.52 -6.18 -15.94
N SER A 162 0.18 -5.74 -16.98
CA SER A 162 1.31 -6.49 -17.53
C SER A 162 2.56 -6.36 -16.67
N HIS A 163 3.52 -7.27 -16.84
CA HIS A 163 4.87 -7.15 -16.29
C HIS A 163 5.58 -5.85 -16.70
N ASN A 164 5.28 -5.31 -17.89
CA ASN A 164 5.82 -4.01 -18.32
C ASN A 164 5.28 -2.84 -17.47
N ASN A 165 4.03 -2.93 -17.01
CA ASN A 165 3.43 -1.94 -16.12
C ASN A 165 4.10 -2.05 -14.74
N ILE A 166 4.38 -3.27 -14.26
CA ILE A 166 5.14 -3.49 -13.02
C ILE A 166 6.55 -2.89 -13.11
N ASN A 167 7.27 -3.09 -14.22
CA ASN A 167 8.57 -2.45 -14.45
C ASN A 167 8.47 -0.92 -14.37
N THR A 168 7.42 -0.35 -14.97
CA THR A 168 7.16 1.09 -14.91
C THR A 168 6.99 1.57 -13.46
N PHE A 169 6.22 0.85 -12.64
CA PHE A 169 6.06 1.18 -11.21
C PHE A 169 7.37 1.12 -10.45
N VAL A 170 8.17 0.08 -10.70
CA VAL A 170 9.48 -0.07 -10.08
C VAL A 170 10.42 1.04 -10.55
N ASP A 171 10.42 1.42 -11.82
CA ASP A 171 11.22 2.54 -12.33
C ASP A 171 10.84 3.88 -11.69
N PHE A 172 9.54 4.12 -11.45
CA PHE A 172 9.09 5.30 -10.70
C PHE A 172 9.57 5.27 -9.26
N LEU A 173 9.47 4.13 -8.59
CA LEU A 173 10.01 3.94 -7.23
C LEU A 173 11.53 4.19 -7.17
N HIS A 174 12.26 3.85 -8.25
CA HIS A 174 13.69 4.13 -8.36
C HIS A 174 14.02 5.62 -8.53
N ARG A 175 13.20 6.34 -9.29
CA ARG A 175 13.36 7.78 -9.52
C ARG A 175 12.91 8.58 -8.29
N GLU A 176 11.86 8.12 -7.62
CA GLU A 176 11.19 8.77 -6.51
C GLU A 176 10.85 7.73 -5.44
N LYS A 177 11.47 7.86 -4.27
CA LYS A 177 11.19 7.01 -3.11
C LYS A 177 9.85 7.36 -2.45
N ASN A 178 8.76 7.28 -3.20
CA ASN A 178 7.42 7.54 -2.71
C ASN A 178 6.75 6.24 -2.27
N TYR A 179 6.18 6.23 -1.06
CA TYR A 179 5.53 5.05 -0.48
C TYR A 179 4.30 4.57 -1.29
N ARG A 180 3.65 5.45 -2.05
CA ARG A 180 2.46 5.11 -2.86
C ARG A 180 2.76 4.10 -3.96
N TYR A 181 3.99 4.08 -4.49
CA TYR A 181 4.40 3.06 -5.45
C TYR A 181 4.57 1.68 -4.77
N LEU A 182 4.95 1.63 -3.50
CA LEU A 182 4.99 0.39 -2.71
C LEU A 182 3.56 -0.13 -2.44
N GLU A 183 2.63 0.77 -2.12
CA GLU A 183 1.19 0.42 -1.99
C GLU A 183 0.63 -0.15 -3.29
N LEU A 184 0.97 0.46 -4.43
CA LEU A 184 0.56 0.00 -5.74
C LEU A 184 1.10 -1.40 -6.07
N LEU A 185 2.36 -1.69 -5.70
CA LEU A 185 2.92 -3.05 -5.83
C LEU A 185 2.26 -4.04 -4.87
N SER A 186 1.85 -3.58 -3.68
CA SER A 186 1.22 -4.43 -2.67
C SER A 186 -0.15 -4.94 -3.14
N VAL A 187 -0.99 -4.07 -3.71
CA VAL A 187 -2.32 -4.46 -4.24
C VAL A 187 -2.25 -5.40 -5.44
N LEU A 188 -1.08 -5.53 -6.09
CA LEU A 188 -0.86 -6.49 -7.18
C LEU A 188 -0.47 -7.88 -6.67
N CYS A 189 -0.03 -8.00 -5.41
CA CYS A 189 0.42 -9.26 -4.82
C CYS A 189 -0.75 -10.09 -4.27
N VAL A 190 -1.75 -9.45 -3.68
CA VAL A 190 -2.92 -10.08 -3.07
C VAL A 190 -4.19 -9.37 -3.53
N CYS A 191 -5.20 -10.12 -3.94
CA CYS A 191 -6.48 -9.60 -4.41
C CYS A 191 -7.62 -10.40 -3.79
N ASP A 192 -8.53 -9.74 -3.06
CA ASP A 192 -9.65 -10.38 -2.35
C ASP A 192 -9.18 -11.53 -1.42
N GLY A 193 -8.07 -11.29 -0.72
CA GLY A 193 -7.43 -12.27 0.18
C GLY A 193 -6.71 -13.44 -0.52
N VAL A 194 -6.71 -13.49 -1.85
CA VAL A 194 -6.04 -14.55 -2.62
C VAL A 194 -4.72 -14.05 -3.19
N SER A 195 -3.64 -14.81 -2.98
CA SER A 195 -2.32 -14.49 -3.52
C SER A 195 -2.25 -14.63 -5.05
N ILE A 196 -1.47 -13.74 -5.67
CA ILE A 196 -1.20 -13.75 -7.11
C ILE A 196 0.26 -14.15 -7.32
N ALA A 197 0.51 -15.46 -7.30
CA ALA A 197 1.86 -16.02 -7.29
C ALA A 197 2.77 -15.50 -8.42
N ASP A 198 2.23 -15.31 -9.63
CA ASP A 198 2.99 -14.76 -10.77
C ASP A 198 3.49 -13.34 -10.48
N ASN A 199 2.60 -12.45 -10.02
CA ASN A 199 2.95 -11.08 -9.65
C ASN A 199 3.92 -11.06 -8.47
N GLN A 200 3.67 -11.85 -7.42
CA GLN A 200 4.55 -11.90 -6.25
C GLN A 200 5.97 -12.32 -6.63
N LYS A 201 6.11 -13.36 -7.47
CA LYS A 201 7.41 -13.80 -7.98
C LYS A 201 8.08 -12.71 -8.83
N TYR A 202 7.34 -12.15 -9.78
CA TYR A 202 7.89 -11.14 -10.70
C TYR A 202 8.31 -9.86 -9.97
N ILE A 203 7.49 -9.34 -9.05
CA ILE A 203 7.81 -8.17 -8.25
C ILE A 203 9.05 -8.45 -7.38
N THR A 204 9.16 -9.63 -6.78
CA THR A 204 10.36 -10.04 -6.02
C THR A 204 11.62 -9.96 -6.90
N GLU A 205 11.57 -10.51 -8.11
CA GLU A 205 12.71 -10.47 -9.04
C GLU A 205 13.07 -9.04 -9.47
N VAL A 206 12.08 -8.24 -9.85
CA VAL A 206 12.32 -6.90 -10.41
C VAL A 206 12.69 -5.88 -9.34
N TRP A 207 11.99 -5.86 -8.21
CA TRP A 207 12.22 -4.88 -7.14
C TRP A 207 13.42 -5.25 -6.25
N LEU A 208 13.53 -6.51 -5.81
CA LEU A 208 14.54 -6.90 -4.82
C LEU A 208 15.83 -7.43 -5.45
N MET A 209 15.74 -8.29 -6.47
CA MET A 209 16.95 -8.88 -7.07
C MET A 209 17.61 -8.00 -8.12
N ARG A 210 16.82 -7.46 -9.06
CA ARG A 210 17.32 -6.61 -10.16
C ARG A 210 17.33 -5.13 -9.80
N GLY A 211 16.53 -4.75 -8.81
CA GLY A 211 16.41 -3.37 -8.37
C GLY A 211 17.70 -2.85 -7.72
N ASN A 212 17.88 -1.53 -7.79
CA ASN A 212 18.94 -0.87 -7.06
C ASN A 212 18.60 -0.91 -5.57
N LYS A 213 19.54 -1.38 -4.72
CA LYS A 213 19.42 -1.38 -3.24
C LYS A 213 19.08 -0.01 -2.66
N ASN A 214 19.23 1.06 -3.44
CA ASN A 214 18.77 2.38 -3.08
C ASN A 214 17.25 2.48 -2.79
N CYS A 215 16.41 1.55 -3.25
CA CYS A 215 14.94 1.65 -3.09
C CYS A 215 14.37 0.86 -1.91
N VAL A 216 15.24 0.38 -1.02
CA VAL A 216 14.88 -0.38 0.17
C VAL A 216 15.55 0.28 1.37
N TYR A 217 14.79 0.48 2.44
CA TYR A 217 15.34 0.86 3.74
C TYR A 217 15.89 -0.39 4.39
N LEU A 218 17.17 -0.36 4.74
CA LEU A 218 17.84 -1.47 5.39
C LEU A 218 17.58 -1.39 6.89
N THR A 219 17.23 -2.51 7.50
CA THR A 219 17.13 -2.65 8.95
C THR A 219 18.07 -3.74 9.40
N ASP A 220 18.80 -3.50 10.49
CA ASP A 220 19.78 -4.45 11.02
C ASP A 220 19.93 -4.30 12.53
N LEU A 221 20.36 -5.39 13.17
CA LEU A 221 20.74 -5.40 14.57
C LEU A 221 22.06 -4.66 14.78
N GLY A 222 22.14 -3.90 15.88
CA GLY A 222 23.34 -3.16 16.27
C GLY A 222 24.60 -4.02 16.33
N GLU A 223 24.49 -5.29 16.75
CA GLU A 223 25.58 -6.29 16.75
C GLU A 223 26.24 -6.45 15.37
N LYS A 224 25.44 -6.49 14.29
CA LYS A 224 25.93 -6.66 12.92
C LYS A 224 26.63 -5.41 12.39
N ILE A 225 26.23 -4.23 12.86
CA ILE A 225 26.72 -2.92 12.39
C ILE A 225 27.71 -2.25 13.35
N GLY A 226 28.15 -2.95 14.40
CA GLY A 226 29.10 -2.42 15.39
C GLY A 226 28.52 -1.35 16.32
N LYS A 227 27.21 -1.39 16.58
CA LYS A 227 26.48 -0.51 17.50
C LYS A 227 25.96 -1.27 18.72
N LYS A 228 25.09 -0.65 19.53
CA LYS A 228 24.54 -1.24 20.77
C LYS A 228 23.84 -2.57 20.47
N GLU A 229 24.21 -3.61 21.23
CA GLU A 229 23.59 -4.92 21.10
C GLU A 229 22.11 -4.89 21.50
N GLY A 230 21.30 -5.74 20.85
CA GLY A 230 19.86 -5.81 21.11
C GLY A 230 19.03 -4.59 20.66
N VAL A 231 19.61 -3.67 19.88
CA VAL A 231 18.91 -2.51 19.31
C VAL A 231 18.86 -2.60 17.80
N VAL A 232 17.69 -2.34 17.20
CA VAL A 232 17.51 -2.31 15.74
C VAL A 232 17.75 -0.91 15.21
N TYR A 233 18.48 -0.83 14.10
CA TYR A 233 18.79 0.41 13.41
C TYR A 233 18.22 0.37 11.99
N VAL A 234 17.85 1.54 11.46
CA VAL A 234 17.37 1.74 10.09
C VAL A 234 18.32 2.62 9.30
N SER A 235 18.54 2.28 8.02
CA SER A 235 19.32 3.05 7.06
C SER A 235 18.51 3.39 5.82
N VAL A 236 18.30 4.69 5.60
CA VAL A 236 17.55 5.27 4.47
C VAL A 236 18.44 5.49 3.23
N ASN A 237 19.76 5.45 3.41
CA ASN A 237 20.75 5.79 2.38
C ASN A 237 21.66 4.60 2.04
N ASN A 238 21.09 3.39 2.00
CA ASN A 238 21.76 2.17 1.56
C ASN A 238 23.01 1.84 2.40
N GLY A 239 22.87 1.91 3.73
CA GLY A 239 23.89 1.49 4.70
C GLY A 239 24.93 2.56 5.07
N LYS A 240 24.85 3.79 4.53
CA LYS A 240 25.84 4.84 4.83
C LYS A 240 25.63 5.48 6.21
N THR A 241 24.38 5.70 6.61
CA THR A 241 24.03 6.18 7.95
C THR A 241 22.95 5.30 8.55
N TRP A 242 23.11 5.03 9.84
CA TRP A 242 22.22 4.19 10.62
C TRP A 242 21.64 5.01 11.75
N ARG A 243 20.32 5.09 11.86
CA ARG A 243 19.60 5.72 12.97
C ARG A 243 18.91 4.64 13.79
N GLU A 244 18.79 4.83 15.10
CA GLU A 244 18.05 3.88 15.93
C GLU A 244 16.58 3.86 15.48
N LEU A 245 15.96 2.68 15.37
CA LEU A 245 14.59 2.58 14.86
C LEU A 245 13.60 3.33 15.76
N ARG A 246 13.83 3.33 17.07
CA ARG A 246 13.03 4.09 18.05
C ARG A 246 13.10 5.60 17.79
N ASP A 247 14.31 6.13 17.68
CA ASP A 247 14.54 7.54 17.39
C ASP A 247 13.99 7.92 16.02
N PHE A 248 14.11 7.03 15.02
CA PHE A 248 13.54 7.24 13.71
C PHE A 248 12.01 7.34 13.78
N ALA A 249 11.35 6.41 14.48
CA ALA A 249 9.90 6.42 14.60
C ALA A 249 9.38 7.66 15.36
N GLN A 250 10.07 8.07 16.43
CA GLN A 250 9.65 9.20 17.27
C GLN A 250 9.96 10.57 16.64
N ASN A 251 11.14 10.75 16.03
CA ASN A 251 11.54 12.05 15.47
C ASN A 251 10.89 12.36 14.13
N THR A 252 10.56 11.33 13.34
CA THR A 252 10.03 11.51 11.98
C THR A 252 8.52 11.79 12.01
N GLY A 253 7.82 11.28 13.02
CA GLY A 253 6.37 11.37 13.13
C GLY A 253 5.66 10.35 12.22
N GLU A 254 4.53 9.82 12.68
CA GLU A 254 3.81 8.72 12.00
C GLU A 254 3.26 9.09 10.60
N THR A 255 3.12 10.38 10.30
CA THR A 255 2.57 10.89 9.04
C THR A 255 3.65 11.32 8.04
N SER A 256 4.93 11.22 8.40
CA SER A 256 6.02 11.62 7.50
C SER A 256 6.25 10.57 6.41
N ASP A 257 6.57 11.03 5.20
CA ASP A 257 6.82 10.18 4.04
C ASP A 257 7.92 9.14 4.29
N GLU A 258 8.97 9.48 5.06
CA GLU A 258 10.03 8.52 5.40
C GLU A 258 9.48 7.38 6.29
N TYR A 259 8.62 7.68 7.25
CA TYR A 259 8.01 6.68 8.12
C TYR A 259 7.02 5.81 7.34
N LEU A 260 6.15 6.43 6.54
CA LEU A 260 5.18 5.73 5.69
C LEU A 260 5.88 4.83 4.67
N PHE A 261 7.04 5.24 4.15
CA PHE A 261 7.84 4.41 3.26
C PHE A 261 8.30 3.12 3.95
N LEU A 262 8.86 3.21 5.17
CA LEU A 262 9.25 2.04 5.93
C LEU A 262 8.05 1.12 6.19
N GLU A 263 6.92 1.71 6.61
CA GLU A 263 5.72 0.95 6.93
C GLU A 263 5.18 0.19 5.70
N ARG A 264 5.09 0.86 4.55
CA ARG A 264 4.63 0.25 3.30
C ARG A 264 5.61 -0.75 2.72
N GLN A 265 6.90 -0.57 2.96
CA GLN A 265 7.91 -1.56 2.58
C GLN A 265 7.72 -2.87 3.36
N LEU A 266 7.52 -2.78 4.68
CA LEU A 266 7.25 -3.95 5.53
C LEU A 266 5.93 -4.62 5.13
N GLU A 267 4.91 -3.85 4.78
CA GLU A 267 3.66 -4.39 4.26
C GLU A 267 3.83 -5.12 2.93
N LEU A 268 4.59 -4.55 1.98
CA LEU A 268 4.87 -5.21 0.70
C LEU A 268 5.64 -6.52 0.89
N PHE A 269 6.60 -6.56 1.83
CA PHE A 269 7.27 -7.80 2.21
C PHE A 269 6.29 -8.89 2.68
N GLY A 270 5.31 -8.53 3.53
CA GLY A 270 4.26 -9.45 3.94
C GLY A 270 3.41 -9.92 2.77
N MET A 271 2.98 -8.99 1.90
CA MET A 271 2.16 -9.30 0.73
C MET A 271 2.87 -10.16 -0.32
N LEU A 272 4.19 -10.02 -0.48
CA LEU A 272 4.99 -10.86 -1.38
C LEU A 272 5.10 -12.31 -0.88
N CYS A 273 5.17 -12.48 0.45
CA CYS A 273 5.27 -13.78 1.11
C CYS A 273 3.91 -14.44 1.38
N HIS A 274 2.81 -13.68 1.31
CA HIS A 274 1.46 -14.16 1.56
C HIS A 274 1.11 -15.40 0.72
N GLY A 275 0.46 -16.39 1.34
CA GLY A 275 0.13 -17.66 0.69
C GLY A 275 1.33 -18.57 0.48
N GLN A 276 2.32 -18.52 1.39
CA GLN A 276 3.48 -19.42 1.45
C GLN A 276 4.40 -19.35 0.22
N ASN A 277 4.61 -18.14 -0.32
CA ASN A 277 5.52 -17.95 -1.45
C ASN A 277 6.99 -18.16 -1.03
N GLN A 278 7.46 -19.41 -1.12
CA GLN A 278 8.81 -19.81 -0.70
C GLN A 278 9.92 -19.06 -1.44
N PHE A 279 9.68 -18.66 -2.69
CA PHE A 279 10.66 -17.88 -3.45
C PHE A 279 10.90 -16.53 -2.79
N ALA A 280 9.84 -15.75 -2.54
CA ALA A 280 9.97 -14.45 -1.89
C ALA A 280 10.53 -14.56 -0.47
N ILE A 281 10.08 -15.57 0.30
CA ILE A 281 10.59 -15.81 1.66
C ILE A 281 12.10 -16.09 1.64
N ASN A 282 12.56 -16.98 0.75
CA ASN A 282 13.99 -17.29 0.63
C ASN A 282 14.81 -16.06 0.25
N VAL A 283 14.34 -15.27 -0.71
CA VAL A 283 15.04 -14.07 -1.17
C VAL A 283 15.20 -13.05 -0.06
N ILE A 284 14.12 -12.75 0.68
CA ILE A 284 14.13 -11.73 1.73
C ILE A 284 14.97 -12.18 2.93
N THR A 285 14.85 -13.44 3.34
CA THR A 285 15.44 -13.94 4.60
C THR A 285 16.83 -14.55 4.46
N THR A 286 17.16 -15.20 3.34
CA THR A 286 18.42 -15.93 3.17
C THR A 286 19.36 -15.28 2.16
N GLU A 287 18.86 -14.88 0.99
CA GLU A 287 19.72 -14.35 -0.09
C GLU A 287 20.13 -12.90 0.16
N LEU A 288 19.17 -12.05 0.54
CA LEU A 288 19.40 -10.61 0.74
C LEU A 288 19.56 -10.22 2.21
N ASP A 289 19.18 -11.10 3.15
CA ASP A 289 19.24 -10.88 4.60
C ASP A 289 18.60 -9.54 5.03
N TYR A 290 17.48 -9.16 4.38
CA TYR A 290 16.78 -7.91 4.66
C TYR A 290 15.98 -7.94 5.95
N LEU A 291 15.53 -9.12 6.36
CA LEU A 291 14.77 -9.29 7.59
C LEU A 291 15.07 -10.64 8.22
N THR A 292 15.52 -10.63 9.47
CA THR A 292 15.76 -11.85 10.25
C THR A 292 14.72 -12.06 11.34
N TRP A 293 14.58 -13.31 11.81
CA TRP A 293 13.75 -13.63 12.96
C TRP A 293 14.15 -12.82 14.20
N LYS A 294 15.46 -12.79 14.52
CA LYS A 294 15.97 -12.13 15.73
C LYS A 294 15.66 -10.63 15.72
N GLU A 295 15.84 -10.00 14.57
CA GLU A 295 15.51 -8.59 14.37
C GLU A 295 14.01 -8.32 14.50
N SER A 296 13.18 -9.07 13.78
CA SER A 296 11.71 -8.90 13.81
C SER A 296 11.15 -9.10 15.23
N TYR A 297 11.64 -10.12 15.95
CA TYR A 297 11.23 -10.39 17.33
C TYR A 297 11.68 -9.29 18.30
N THR A 298 12.86 -8.72 18.08
CA THR A 298 13.35 -7.58 18.87
C THR A 298 12.47 -6.35 18.66
N CYS A 299 12.05 -6.07 17.41
CA CYS A 299 11.11 -4.99 17.11
C CYS A 299 9.73 -5.22 17.73
N LEU A 300 9.22 -6.45 17.73
CA LEU A 300 7.93 -6.80 18.34
C LEU A 300 7.95 -6.62 19.87
N SER A 301 9.05 -7.01 20.50
CA SER A 301 9.23 -6.98 21.95
C SER A 301 9.53 -5.58 22.51
N ASP A 302 9.91 -4.62 21.65
CA ASP A 302 10.22 -3.27 22.08
C ASP A 302 8.95 -2.45 22.36
N VAL A 303 8.72 -2.14 23.64
CA VAL A 303 7.55 -1.35 24.09
C VAL A 303 7.63 0.12 23.67
N ASN A 304 8.82 0.63 23.35
CA ASN A 304 9.00 2.04 22.98
C ASN A 304 8.75 2.31 21.49
N LEU A 305 8.55 1.26 20.68
CA LEU A 305 8.25 1.38 19.25
C LEU A 305 6.73 1.58 19.06
N PRO A 306 6.27 2.38 18.08
CA PRO A 306 4.84 2.54 17.82
C PRO A 306 4.15 1.20 17.58
N ASP A 307 2.97 1.01 18.18
CA ASP A 307 2.19 -0.23 18.08
C ASP A 307 1.86 -0.59 16.63
N ARG A 308 1.75 0.42 15.75
CA ARG A 308 1.53 0.24 14.32
C ARG A 308 2.66 -0.53 13.64
N LEU A 309 3.92 -0.19 13.92
CA LEU A 309 5.08 -0.94 13.40
C LEU A 309 5.18 -2.32 14.04
N ARG A 310 4.92 -2.41 15.36
CA ARG A 310 4.93 -3.70 16.07
C ARG A 310 3.93 -4.68 15.46
N ALA A 311 2.75 -4.22 15.08
CA ALA A 311 1.74 -5.03 14.41
C ALA A 311 2.23 -5.54 13.04
N LYS A 312 2.90 -4.68 12.25
CA LYS A 312 3.49 -5.08 10.96
C LYS A 312 4.62 -6.10 11.13
N TYR A 313 5.50 -5.93 12.12
CA TYR A 313 6.52 -6.95 12.44
C TYR A 313 5.90 -8.26 12.95
N CYS A 314 4.79 -8.20 13.68
CA CYS A 314 4.04 -9.39 14.09
C CYS A 314 3.51 -10.15 12.87
N ASP A 315 2.87 -9.45 11.94
CA ASP A 315 2.35 -10.02 10.69
C ASP A 315 3.47 -10.65 9.83
N LEU A 316 4.61 -9.96 9.68
CA LEU A 316 5.79 -10.49 9.01
C LEU A 316 6.34 -11.75 9.67
N ILE A 317 6.40 -11.76 11.01
CA ILE A 317 6.81 -12.92 11.79
C ILE A 317 5.94 -14.13 11.44
N ILE A 318 4.63 -13.92 11.40
CA ILE A 318 3.65 -14.97 11.12
C ILE A 318 3.84 -15.47 9.69
N THR A 319 3.82 -14.57 8.72
CA THR A 319 3.83 -14.89 7.29
C THR A 319 5.15 -15.51 6.82
N MET A 320 6.30 -15.05 7.34
CA MET A 320 7.61 -15.50 6.86
C MET A 320 8.22 -16.65 7.67
N PHE A 321 7.95 -16.72 8.97
CA PHE A 321 8.65 -17.65 9.87
C PHE A 321 7.76 -18.69 10.54
N VAL A 322 6.45 -18.44 10.65
CA VAL A 322 5.50 -19.35 11.30
C VAL A 322 4.71 -20.16 10.26
N ASP A 323 4.13 -19.49 9.26
CA ASP A 323 3.35 -20.07 8.16
C ASP A 323 4.25 -20.52 7.00
N ILE A 324 5.25 -21.36 7.32
CA ILE A 324 6.09 -22.01 6.31
C ILE A 324 5.47 -23.38 6.00
N GLY A 325 5.43 -23.82 4.75
CA GLY A 325 4.82 -25.10 4.35
C GLY A 325 5.32 -26.33 5.15
N ASP A 326 6.54 -26.28 5.69
CA ASP A 326 7.11 -27.32 6.55
C ASP A 326 6.52 -27.36 7.98
N ASN A 327 5.87 -26.27 8.41
CA ASN A 327 5.26 -26.07 9.71
C ASN A 327 3.74 -26.36 9.72
N VAL A 328 3.20 -26.86 8.60
CA VAL A 328 1.80 -27.28 8.49
C VAL A 328 1.53 -28.35 9.53
N SER A 329 0.45 -28.13 10.27
CA SER A 329 -0.02 -29.01 11.31
C SER A 329 -0.21 -30.43 10.72
N VAL A 330 0.56 -31.38 11.23
CA VAL A 330 0.21 -32.80 11.06
C VAL A 330 -1.17 -33.09 11.69
N VAL A 331 -1.70 -32.15 12.48
CA VAL A 331 -3.05 -32.13 13.06
C VAL A 331 -4.15 -32.10 11.98
N ASP A 332 -3.93 -31.49 10.81
CA ASP A 332 -4.92 -31.51 9.71
C ASP A 332 -5.02 -32.88 9.04
N ARG A 333 -4.01 -33.73 9.23
CA ARG A 333 -4.05 -35.13 8.84
C ARG A 333 -4.59 -35.94 10.01
N VAL A 334 -5.90 -35.84 10.24
CA VAL A 334 -6.59 -36.85 11.06
C VAL A 334 -6.22 -38.22 10.49
N LYS A 335 -5.41 -39.00 11.22
CA LYS A 335 -5.08 -40.37 10.84
C LYS A 335 -6.37 -41.17 10.91
N LEU A 336 -7.05 -41.34 9.77
CA LEU A 336 -8.31 -42.11 9.69
C LEU A 336 -8.08 -43.62 9.69
N SER A 337 -6.83 -44.06 9.52
CA SER A 337 -6.44 -45.47 9.57
C SER A 337 -5.37 -45.70 10.63
N TYR A 338 -5.64 -46.67 11.50
CA TYR A 338 -4.71 -47.15 12.52
C TYR A 338 -4.42 -48.63 12.24
N ILE A 339 -3.19 -49.05 12.51
CA ILE A 339 -2.82 -50.46 12.47
C ILE A 339 -3.35 -51.09 13.76
N TYR A 340 -4.21 -52.10 13.64
CA TYR A 340 -4.93 -52.72 14.76
C TYR A 340 -4.01 -53.15 15.92
N ASP A 341 -2.85 -53.70 15.59
CA ASP A 341 -1.87 -54.19 16.58
C ASP A 341 -1.15 -53.08 17.39
N THR A 342 -1.30 -51.81 16.98
CA THR A 342 -0.66 -50.65 17.64
C THR A 342 -1.61 -49.84 18.50
N ILE A 343 -2.90 -50.20 18.56
CA ILE A 343 -3.93 -49.42 19.27
C ILE A 343 -3.70 -49.47 20.79
N ASP A 344 -3.37 -50.64 21.35
CA ASP A 344 -3.15 -50.82 22.79
C ASP A 344 -1.80 -50.24 23.28
N SER A 345 -0.83 -50.04 22.38
CA SER A 345 0.50 -49.50 22.70
C SER A 345 0.64 -47.99 22.42
N ALA A 346 -0.40 -47.37 21.85
CA ALA A 346 -0.41 -45.96 21.48
C ALA A 346 -1.06 -45.02 22.51
N GLU A 347 -1.81 -45.51 23.51
CA GLU A 347 -2.44 -44.64 24.52
C GLU A 347 -1.41 -43.85 25.36
N ASP A 348 -0.20 -44.40 25.57
CA ASP A 348 0.88 -43.75 26.33
C ASP A 348 1.89 -42.99 25.46
N GLN A 349 1.80 -43.10 24.13
CA GLN A 349 2.65 -42.35 23.22
C GLN A 349 1.83 -41.24 22.54
N LEU A 350 1.69 -40.11 23.24
CA LEU A 350 1.55 -38.82 22.58
C LEU A 350 2.61 -38.78 21.48
N ASP A 351 2.15 -38.77 20.23
CA ASP A 351 2.92 -38.91 18.99
C ASP A 351 3.87 -37.69 18.84
N LYS A 352 4.92 -37.62 19.66
CA LYS A 352 5.95 -36.55 19.67
C LYS A 352 6.78 -36.55 18.38
N SER A 353 6.60 -37.56 17.53
CA SER A 353 7.31 -37.77 16.27
C SER A 353 6.85 -36.84 15.14
N SER A 354 5.72 -36.14 15.31
CA SER A 354 5.09 -35.39 14.22
C SER A 354 4.56 -34.01 14.62
N SER A 355 5.07 -33.42 15.70
CA SER A 355 4.99 -31.97 15.84
C SER A 355 6.09 -31.35 14.97
N PRO A 356 5.78 -30.55 13.93
CA PRO A 356 6.82 -29.76 13.29
C PRO A 356 7.51 -28.99 14.41
N THR A 357 8.83 -29.12 14.49
CA THR A 357 9.61 -28.47 15.54
C THR A 357 9.55 -26.99 15.22
N TYR A 358 8.51 -26.31 15.70
CA TYR A 358 8.34 -24.89 15.46
C TYR A 358 9.48 -24.18 16.19
N LYS A 359 10.62 -23.99 15.53
CA LYS A 359 11.85 -23.46 16.13
C LYS A 359 11.62 -22.13 16.84
N TYR A 360 10.66 -21.35 16.35
CA TYR A 360 10.38 -19.98 16.77
C TYR A 360 9.04 -19.79 17.50
N PHE A 361 8.12 -20.75 17.38
CA PHE A 361 6.76 -20.61 17.92
C PHE A 361 6.67 -20.66 19.46
N PRO A 362 7.46 -21.45 20.21
CA PRO A 362 7.40 -21.44 21.68
C PRO A 362 7.73 -20.07 22.26
N GLN A 363 8.76 -19.40 21.74
CA GLN A 363 9.15 -18.06 22.18
C GLN A 363 8.09 -17.02 21.84
N LEU A 364 7.52 -17.10 20.63
CA LEU A 364 6.42 -16.23 20.21
C LEU A 364 5.16 -16.47 21.04
N SER A 365 4.78 -17.72 21.30
CA SER A 365 3.58 -18.09 22.06
C SER A 365 3.67 -17.65 23.53
N ALA A 366 4.85 -17.74 24.14
CA ALA A 366 5.08 -17.21 25.48
C ALA A 366 4.86 -15.69 25.52
N TRP A 367 5.44 -14.96 24.56
CA TRP A 367 5.27 -13.52 24.44
C TRP A 367 3.80 -13.12 24.18
N ILE A 368 3.12 -13.82 23.27
CA ILE A 368 1.69 -13.59 22.97
C ILE A 368 0.84 -13.77 24.24
N SER A 369 1.11 -14.81 25.02
CA SER A 369 0.35 -15.10 26.25
C SER A 369 0.55 -14.01 27.31
N GLU A 370 1.78 -13.52 27.48
CA GLU A 370 2.10 -12.40 28.37
C GLU A 370 1.45 -11.08 27.90
N PHE A 371 1.52 -10.82 26.59
CA PHE A 371 0.94 -9.64 25.97
C PHE A 371 -0.59 -9.61 26.08
N LEU A 372 -1.27 -10.71 25.78
CA LEU A 372 -2.73 -10.84 25.90
C LEU A 372 -3.18 -10.82 27.37
N GLY A 373 -2.37 -11.36 28.28
CA GLY A 373 -2.64 -11.26 29.72
C GLY A 373 -2.61 -9.82 30.25
N THR A 374 -1.82 -8.95 29.61
CA THR A 374 -1.71 -7.52 29.98
C THR A 374 -2.72 -6.64 29.24
N ASN A 375 -3.13 -7.04 28.02
CA ASN A 375 -4.01 -6.27 27.14
C ASN A 375 -5.38 -6.95 26.94
N GLY A 376 -6.10 -7.19 28.03
CA GLY A 376 -7.44 -7.80 27.99
C GLY A 376 -8.56 -6.86 27.54
N ASP A 377 -8.36 -5.54 27.64
CA ASP A 377 -9.36 -4.51 27.33
C ASP A 377 -8.99 -3.74 26.06
N MET A 378 -9.81 -3.89 25.00
CA MET A 378 -9.67 -3.09 23.78
C MET A 378 -10.52 -1.82 23.88
N THR A 379 -9.90 -0.65 23.59
CA THR A 379 -10.61 0.63 23.53
C THR A 379 -10.49 1.21 22.12
N ALA A 380 -11.61 1.66 21.55
CA ALA A 380 -11.66 2.13 20.14
C ALA A 380 -10.69 3.29 19.84
N SER A 381 -10.28 4.07 20.86
CA SER A 381 -9.32 5.17 20.73
C SER A 381 -7.87 4.72 20.53
N GLN A 382 -7.52 3.46 20.85
CA GLN A 382 -6.17 2.92 20.73
C GLN A 382 -6.00 2.12 19.43
N ILE A 383 -6.08 2.79 18.29
CA ILE A 383 -6.07 2.16 16.95
C ILE A 383 -4.83 1.26 16.77
N GLY A 384 -3.64 1.75 17.15
CA GLY A 384 -2.39 0.97 17.04
C GLY A 384 -2.39 -0.30 17.89
N ASN A 385 -2.81 -0.20 19.16
CA ASN A 385 -2.93 -1.35 20.05
C ASN A 385 -3.99 -2.35 19.56
N ASN A 386 -5.15 -1.87 19.10
CA ASN A 386 -6.20 -2.73 18.55
C ASN A 386 -5.71 -3.49 17.32
N MET A 387 -4.93 -2.84 16.44
CA MET A 387 -4.33 -3.50 15.29
C MET A 387 -3.29 -4.54 15.72
N LEU A 388 -2.47 -4.25 16.74
CA LEU A 388 -1.53 -5.23 17.30
C LEU A 388 -2.27 -6.43 17.91
N VAL A 389 -3.33 -6.22 18.67
CA VAL A 389 -4.16 -7.28 19.27
C VAL A 389 -4.87 -8.11 18.19
N GLU A 390 -5.37 -7.49 17.12
CA GLU A 390 -5.95 -8.19 15.98
C GLU A 390 -4.92 -9.11 15.32
N GLN A 391 -3.74 -8.58 14.98
CA GLN A 391 -2.67 -9.34 14.33
C GLN A 391 -2.11 -10.45 15.22
N VAL A 392 -2.01 -10.23 16.53
CA VAL A 392 -1.59 -11.25 17.50
C VAL A 392 -2.63 -12.39 17.63
N ASN A 393 -3.91 -12.13 17.36
CA ASN A 393 -4.96 -13.15 17.37
C ASN A 393 -5.04 -13.97 16.08
N THR A 394 -4.59 -13.43 14.94
CA THR A 394 -4.55 -14.14 13.64
C THR A 394 -3.79 -15.48 13.68
N PRO A 395 -2.57 -15.58 14.23
CA PRO A 395 -1.81 -16.84 14.28
C PRO A 395 -2.41 -17.87 15.24
N LEU A 396 -3.17 -17.43 16.25
CA LEU A 396 -3.95 -18.32 17.11
C LEU A 396 -5.13 -18.90 16.31
N LYS A 397 -5.84 -18.08 15.52
CA LYS A 397 -6.97 -18.53 14.70
C LYS A 397 -6.58 -19.46 13.56
N SER A 398 -5.41 -19.25 12.91
CA SER A 398 -4.95 -20.11 11.81
C SER A 398 -4.47 -21.48 12.28
N LYS A 399 -4.02 -21.60 13.55
CA LYS A 399 -3.57 -22.86 14.15
C LYS A 399 -4.61 -23.58 15.01
N LEU A 400 -5.74 -22.92 15.32
CA LEU A 400 -6.88 -23.50 16.06
C LEU A 400 -7.98 -24.07 15.15
N LYS A 401 -7.82 -23.99 13.82
CA LYS A 401 -8.76 -24.59 12.87
C LYS A 401 -8.37 -25.99 12.49
#